data_AF-A0A6G8QA96-F1
#
_entry.id   AF-A0A6G8QA96-F1
#
_cell.length_a   1.000
_cell.length_b   1.000
_cell.length_c   1.000
_cell.angle_alpha   90.00
_cell.angle_beta   90.00
_cell.angle_gamma   90.00
#
_symmetry.space_group_name_H-M   'P 1'
#
loop_
_entity.id
_entity.type
_entity.pdbx_description
1 polymer ?
#
loop_
_entity_poly.entity_id
_entity_poly.type
_entity_poly.pdbx_seq_one_letter_code
_entity_poly.pdbx_strand_id
1 'polypeptide(L)'
;MQGRSEDPVFLGYEFAREEEARAAASDLDRRFDEAELVGLRIYRVRWNNDFIVEAAFPRSTPEPRLQDARALLGESGAPVHPDDLADYKKATQEGGGLPGWVRRLFGS
;
A
#
# COMPACT_ATOMS: atom_id res chain seq x y z
N MET A 1 -3.06 -27.68 -16.05
CA MET A 1 -2.60 -27.03 -14.81
C MET A 1 -3.02 -25.57 -14.89
N GLN A 2 -4.15 -25.23 -14.29
CA GLN A 2 -4.67 -23.85 -14.28
C GLN A 2 -4.04 -23.15 -13.08
N GLY A 3 -3.08 -22.27 -13.32
CA GLY A 3 -2.59 -21.34 -12.30
C GLY A 3 -3.75 -20.41 -11.95
N ARG A 4 -4.48 -20.75 -10.89
CA ARG A 4 -5.38 -19.79 -10.26
C ARG A 4 -4.53 -18.60 -9.89
N SER A 5 -4.91 -17.42 -10.36
CA SER A 5 -4.47 -16.16 -9.79
C SER A 5 -4.73 -16.25 -8.28
N GLU A 6 -3.69 -16.50 -7.50
CA GLU A 6 -3.76 -16.41 -6.05
C GLU A 6 -3.74 -14.93 -5.73
N ASP A 7 -4.90 -14.38 -5.35
CA ASP A 7 -5.03 -12.95 -5.06
C ASP A 7 -4.05 -12.55 -3.94
N PRO A 8 -3.18 -11.55 -4.18
CA PRO A 8 -2.26 -11.06 -3.16
C PRO A 8 -3.02 -10.40 -2.01
N VAL A 9 -2.42 -10.41 -0.82
CA VAL A 9 -2.96 -9.76 0.36
C VAL A 9 -2.64 -8.27 0.27
N PHE A 10 -3.67 -7.44 0.22
CA PHE A 10 -3.54 -5.99 0.24
C PHE A 10 -3.75 -5.46 1.65
N LEU A 11 -2.82 -4.62 2.11
CA LEU A 11 -2.93 -3.84 3.33
C LEU A 11 -3.03 -2.37 2.94
N GLY A 12 -4.10 -1.71 3.36
CA GLY A 12 -4.33 -0.29 3.14
C GLY A 12 -4.32 0.46 4.46
N TYR A 13 -3.60 1.56 4.51
CA TYR A 13 -3.60 2.45 5.66
C TYR A 13 -3.71 3.91 5.24
N GLU A 14 -4.57 4.66 5.92
CA GLU A 14 -4.77 6.09 5.72
C GLU A 14 -3.87 6.91 6.64
N PHE A 15 -3.39 8.03 6.12
CA PHE A 15 -2.48 8.95 6.77
C PHE A 15 -2.95 10.37 6.50
N ALA A 16 -2.96 11.22 7.53
CA ALA A 16 -3.38 12.62 7.41
C ALA A 16 -2.34 13.48 6.66
N ARG A 17 -1.08 13.04 6.58
CA ARG A 17 0.03 13.78 5.95
C ARG A 17 0.80 12.92 4.96
N GLU A 18 1.27 13.57 3.89
CA GLU A 18 2.11 12.94 2.86
C GLU A 18 3.41 12.41 3.44
N GLU A 19 4.04 13.18 4.35
CA GLU A 19 5.32 12.82 4.96
C GLU A 19 5.21 11.53 5.78
N GLU A 20 4.10 11.35 6.50
CA GLU A 20 3.83 10.15 7.31
C GLU A 20 3.59 8.94 6.40
N ALA A 21 2.77 9.09 5.35
CA ALA A 21 2.55 8.05 4.35
C ALA A 21 3.85 7.63 3.65
N ARG A 22 4.69 8.61 3.28
CA ARG A 22 5.97 8.36 2.61
C ARG A 22 7.00 7.72 3.54
N ALA A 23 7.04 8.13 4.81
CA ALA A 23 7.88 7.49 5.81
C ALA A 23 7.48 6.03 5.99
N ALA A 24 6.20 5.75 6.21
CA ALA A 24 5.70 4.38 6.39
C ALA A 24 5.94 3.50 5.16
N ALA A 25 5.75 4.03 3.94
CA ALA A 25 6.08 3.35 2.71
C ALA A 25 7.59 3.07 2.58
N SER A 26 8.44 4.03 2.94
CA SER A 26 9.90 3.85 2.92
C SER A 26 10.37 2.84 3.97
N ASP A 27 9.74 2.79 5.13
CA ASP A 27 10.00 1.81 6.18
C ASP A 27 9.59 0.40 5.74
N LEU A 28 8.46 0.26 5.04
CA LEU A 28 8.06 -1.01 4.41
C LEU A 28 9.07 -1.46 3.35
N ASP A 29 9.46 -0.59 2.42
CA ASP A 29 10.44 -0.91 1.38
C ASP A 29 11.81 -1.32 1.96
N ARG A 30 12.18 -0.74 3.11
CA ARG A 30 13.41 -1.07 3.83
C ARG A 30 13.33 -2.39 4.61
N ARG A 31 12.18 -2.73 5.19
CA ARG A 31 12.01 -3.94 6.02
C ARG A 31 11.61 -5.18 5.23
N PHE A 32 10.95 -5.01 4.09
CA PHE A 32 10.44 -6.11 3.27
C PHE A 32 11.15 -6.13 1.92
N ASP A 33 11.78 -7.26 1.61
CA ASP A 33 12.43 -7.47 0.32
C ASP A 33 11.41 -7.48 -0.84
N GLU A 34 11.91 -7.30 -2.07
CA GLU A 34 11.10 -7.36 -3.31
C GLU A 34 10.29 -8.65 -3.48
N ALA A 35 10.72 -9.75 -2.83
CA ALA A 35 10.02 -11.02 -2.82
C ALA A 35 8.84 -11.06 -1.84
N GLU A 36 8.88 -10.25 -0.78
CA GLU A 36 7.83 -10.15 0.25
C GLU A 36 6.86 -9.01 -0.06
N LEU A 37 7.33 -7.89 -0.60
CA LEU A 37 6.52 -6.73 -0.99
C LEU A 37 6.43 -6.65 -2.52
N VAL A 38 5.41 -7.30 -3.07
CA VAL A 38 5.20 -7.37 -4.53
C VAL A 38 4.62 -6.08 -5.12
N GLY A 39 4.09 -5.20 -4.27
CA GLY A 39 3.62 -3.88 -4.69
C GLY A 39 3.51 -2.92 -3.52
N LEU A 40 3.86 -1.66 -3.77
CA LEU A 40 3.73 -0.57 -2.82
C LEU A 40 3.26 0.68 -3.57
N ARG A 41 2.22 1.34 -3.05
CA ARG A 41 1.58 2.49 -3.69
C ARG A 41 1.17 3.50 -2.64
N ILE A 42 1.34 4.78 -2.95
CA ILE A 42 0.81 5.89 -2.16
C ILE A 42 -0.13 6.66 -3.07
N TYR A 43 -1.32 6.99 -2.59
CA TYR A 43 -2.27 7.82 -3.31
C TYR A 43 -2.89 8.87 -2.42
N ARG A 44 -3.19 10.03 -3.01
CA ARG A 44 -3.82 11.16 -2.32
C ARG A 44 -5.31 11.16 -2.60
N VAL A 45 -6.10 11.10 -1.55
CA VAL A 45 -7.56 11.20 -1.59
C VAL A 45 -7.94 12.66 -1.81
N ARG A 46 -8.52 12.99 -2.97
CA ARG A 46 -8.83 14.39 -3.31
C ARG A 46 -9.87 15.05 -2.40
N TRP A 47 -10.76 14.27 -1.79
CA TRP A 47 -11.89 14.80 -1.03
C TRP A 47 -11.52 15.20 0.40
N ASN A 48 -10.68 14.42 1.06
CA ASN A 48 -10.25 14.69 2.44
C ASN A 48 -8.78 15.12 2.55
N ASN A 49 -8.06 15.15 1.43
CA ASN A 49 -6.64 15.48 1.36
C ASN A 49 -5.71 14.50 2.10
N ASP A 50 -6.23 13.35 2.50
CA ASP A 50 -5.47 12.27 3.12
C ASP A 50 -4.66 11.48 2.10
N PHE A 51 -3.76 10.66 2.60
CA PHE A 51 -2.86 9.82 1.84
C PHE A 51 -3.08 8.38 2.26
N ILE A 52 -3.28 7.49 1.30
CA ILE A 52 -3.39 6.07 1.56
C ILE A 52 -2.12 5.39 1.06
N VAL A 53 -1.56 4.54 1.92
CA VAL A 53 -0.50 3.60 1.56
C VAL A 53 -1.15 2.24 1.34
N GLU A 54 -1.01 1.71 0.13
CA GLU A 54 -1.35 0.34 -0.23
C GLU A 54 -0.07 -0.48 -0.36
N ALA A 55 0.03 -1.53 0.44
CA ALA A 55 1.06 -2.54 0.35
C ALA A 55 0.44 -3.87 -0.09
N ALA A 56 1.06 -4.52 -1.07
CA ALA A 56 0.64 -5.80 -1.62
C ALA A 56 1.70 -6.86 -1.29
N PHE A 57 1.25 -7.90 -0.61
CA PHE A 57 2.06 -9.04 -0.19
C PHE A 57 1.58 -10.30 -0.94
N PRO A 58 2.48 -11.22 -1.32
CA PRO A 58 2.07 -12.51 -1.84
C PRO A 58 1.29 -13.27 -0.75
N ARG A 59 0.32 -14.11 -1.15
CA ARG A 59 -0.46 -14.89 -0.20
C ARG A 59 0.38 -15.89 0.61
N SER A 60 1.55 -16.25 0.07
CA SER A 60 2.55 -17.08 0.76
C SER A 60 3.27 -16.36 1.89
N THR A 61 3.09 -15.04 2.04
CA THR A 61 3.67 -14.27 3.15
C THR A 61 3.11 -14.79 4.47
N PRO A 62 3.98 -15.16 5.42
CA PRO A 62 3.54 -15.71 6.70
C PRO A 62 2.84 -14.63 7.54
N GLU A 63 1.78 -15.00 8.26
CA GLU A 63 0.98 -14.06 9.08
C GLU A 63 1.83 -13.17 10.00
N PRO A 64 2.91 -13.64 10.67
CA PRO A 64 3.79 -12.77 11.45
C PRO A 64 4.40 -11.60 10.67
N ARG A 65 4.72 -11.79 9.39
CA ARG A 65 5.23 -10.72 8.52
C ARG A 65 4.13 -9.72 8.16
N LEU A 66 2.91 -10.20 7.91
CA LEU A 66 1.75 -9.33 7.73
C LEU A 66 1.45 -8.52 9.00
N GLN A 67 1.61 -9.12 10.18
CA GLN A 67 1.45 -8.44 11.46
C GLN A 67 2.52 -7.36 11.67
N ASP A 68 3.78 -7.61 11.28
CA ASP A 68 4.84 -6.59 11.33
C ASP A 68 4.52 -5.40 10.42
N ALA A 69 4.06 -5.66 9.19
CA ALA A 69 3.63 -4.61 8.27
C ALA A 69 2.43 -3.81 8.80
N ARG A 70 1.45 -4.48 9.40
CA ARG A 70 0.29 -3.85 10.05
C ARG A 70 0.71 -3.00 11.26
N ALA A 71 1.65 -3.49 12.05
CA ALA A 71 2.17 -2.77 13.20
C ALA A 71 2.86 -1.48 12.74
N LEU A 72 3.75 -1.59 11.76
CA LEU A 72 4.48 -0.46 11.17
C LEU A 72 3.55 0.60 10.58
N LEU A 73 2.60 0.18 9.74
CA LEU A 73 1.63 1.12 9.16
C LEU A 73 0.70 1.71 10.23
N GLY A 74 0.38 0.95 11.28
CA GLY A 74 -0.44 1.38 12.40
C GLY A 74 0.26 2.33 13.38
N GLU A 75 1.58 2.54 13.29
CA GLU A 75 2.29 3.50 14.14
C GLU A 75 1.86 4.94 13.85
N SER A 76 1.44 5.24 12.63
CA SER A 76 1.09 6.60 12.20
C SER A 76 -0.12 6.67 11.25
N GLY A 77 -0.68 5.52 10.86
CA GLY A 77 -1.83 5.43 9.97
C GLY A 77 -3.01 4.68 10.58
N ALA A 78 -4.20 4.87 10.02
CA ALA A 78 -5.40 4.13 10.36
C ALA A 78 -5.63 2.98 9.36
N PRO A 79 -6.03 1.77 9.80
CA PRO A 79 -6.28 0.66 8.90
C PRO A 79 -7.51 0.96 8.03
N VAL A 80 -7.34 0.85 6.72
CA VAL A 80 -8.40 0.98 5.72
C VAL A 80 -8.94 -0.40 5.40
N HIS A 81 -10.26 -0.52 5.39
CA HIS A 81 -10.92 -1.77 5.01
C HIS A 81 -10.67 -2.07 3.52
N PRO A 82 -10.47 -3.35 3.12
CA PRO A 82 -10.21 -3.71 1.73
C PRO A 82 -11.30 -3.27 0.74
N ASP A 83 -12.57 -3.22 1.17
CA ASP A 83 -13.66 -2.65 0.35
C ASP A 83 -13.46 -1.15 0.10
N ASP A 84 -13.17 -0.37 1.14
CA ASP A 84 -12.87 1.07 1.00
C ASP A 84 -11.63 1.33 0.13
N LEU A 85 -10.63 0.44 0.19
CA LEU A 85 -9.45 0.48 -0.68
C LEU A 85 -9.81 0.43 -2.17
N ALA A 86 -10.80 -0.40 -2.52
CA ALA A 86 -11.28 -0.52 -3.90
C ALA A 86 -12.03 0.74 -4.33
N ASP A 87 -12.76 1.38 -3.43
CA ASP A 87 -13.43 2.66 -3.70
C ASP A 87 -12.43 3.83 -3.81
N TYR A 88 -11.38 3.87 -2.98
CA TYR A 88 -10.31 4.87 -3.14
C TYR A 88 -9.54 4.69 -4.46
N LYS A 89 -9.35 3.45 -4.93
CA LYS A 89 -8.79 3.19 -6.27
C LYS A 89 -9.64 3.77 -7.39
N LYS A 90 -10.97 3.72 -7.27
CA LYS A 90 -11.87 4.35 -8.24
C LYS A 90 -11.79 5.87 -8.16
N ALA A 91 -11.80 6.43 -6.95
CA ALA A 91 -11.73 7.87 -6.72
C ALA A 91 -10.43 8.51 -7.23
N THR A 92 -9.34 7.73 -7.34
CA THR A 92 -8.07 8.18 -7.93
C THR A 92 -8.04 8.07 -9.45
N GLN A 93 -8.88 7.24 -10.08
CA GLN A 93 -8.96 7.10 -11.55
C GLN A 93 -9.71 8.24 -12.25
N GLU A 94 -10.64 8.93 -11.59
CA GLU A 94 -11.44 10.00 -12.21
C GLU A 94 -10.70 11.36 -12.34
N GLY A 95 -9.46 11.47 -11.85
CA GLY A 95 -8.80 12.75 -11.65
C GLY A 95 -7.37 12.85 -12.17
N GLY A 96 -7.13 12.55 -13.44
CA GLY A 96 -5.98 13.07 -14.19
C GLY A 96 -4.59 12.59 -13.74
N GLY A 97 -4.14 11.49 -14.34
CA GLY A 97 -2.75 11.32 -14.80
C GLY A 97 -1.67 11.13 -13.74
N LEU A 98 -1.49 9.89 -13.28
CA LEU A 98 -0.19 9.22 -13.28
C LEU A 98 -0.41 7.72 -13.58
N PRO A 99 0.44 7.10 -14.42
CA PRO A 99 0.21 5.77 -14.94
C PRO A 99 0.35 4.73 -13.83
N GLY A 100 -0.59 3.77 -13.82
CA GLY A 100 -0.58 2.62 -12.93
C GLY A 100 0.56 1.66 -13.24
N TRP A 101 1.77 2.01 -12.84
CA TRP A 101 2.93 1.14 -12.65
C TRP A 101 4.15 2.02 -12.33
N VAL A 102 4.95 1.56 -11.37
CA VAL A 102 6.42 1.70 -11.26
C VAL A 102 6.88 2.14 -9.86
N ARG A 103 7.52 1.16 -9.22
CA ARG A 103 8.64 1.27 -8.27
C ARG A 103 9.54 2.48 -8.58
N ARG A 104 9.46 3.53 -7.77
CA ARG A 104 10.63 4.38 -7.47
C ARG A 104 10.35 5.22 -6.23
N LEU A 105 10.60 4.67 -5.06
CA LEU A 105 10.86 5.49 -3.87
C LEU A 105 12.36 5.42 -3.57
N PHE A 106 13.09 6.29 -4.28
CA PHE A 106 14.35 6.93 -3.86
C PHE A 106 15.65 6.10 -3.80
N GLY A 107 16.16 5.72 -4.98
CA GLY A 107 17.60 5.59 -5.21
C GLY A 107 18.20 6.94 -5.60
N SER A 108 19.10 7.45 -4.75
CA SER A 108 20.28 8.26 -5.10
C SER A 108 21.49 7.62 -4.44
#